data_AF-A0A969HGI2-F1
#
_entry.id   AF-A0A969HGI2-F1
#
_cell.length_a   1.000
_cell.length_b   1.000
_cell.length_c   1.000
_cell.angle_alpha   90.00
_cell.angle_beta   90.00
_cell.angle_gamma   90.00
#
_symmetry.space_group_name_H-M   'P 1'
#
loop_
_entity.id
_entity.type
_entity.pdbx_description
1 polymer ?
#
loop_
_entity_poly.entity_id
_entity_poly.type
_entity_poly.pdbx_seq_one_letter_code
_entity_poly.pdbx_strand_id
1 'polypeptide(L)'
;MTSRAWTPHRRLRFLEAKGRRAGADTVTVTRNEILTGINSPEQYILAIVEVENGQARAPRYVRQPFSREPDFGVTSSNYDLADLLARSAAPI
;
A
#
# COMPACT_ATOMS: atom_id res chain seq x y z
N MET A 1 -13.29 41.92 14.08
CA MET A 1 -12.79 41.14 12.93
C MET A 1 -11.70 40.21 13.43
N THR A 2 -12.05 38.98 13.81
CA THR A 2 -11.07 37.95 14.20
C THR A 2 -11.18 36.82 13.18
N SER A 3 -10.16 36.72 12.34
CA SER A 3 -10.01 35.67 11.35
C SER A 3 -9.95 34.31 12.04
N ARG A 4 -10.88 33.41 11.70
CA ARG A 4 -10.74 31.98 12.04
C ARG A 4 -9.49 31.44 11.34
N ALA A 5 -8.54 30.96 12.13
CA ALA A 5 -7.38 30.21 11.63
C ALA A 5 -7.84 28.96 10.88
N TRP A 6 -7.23 28.72 9.72
CA TRP A 6 -7.39 27.52 8.91
C TRP A 6 -6.77 26.32 9.64
N THR A 7 -7.56 25.29 9.91
CA THR A 7 -7.08 23.99 10.38
C THR A 7 -6.75 23.14 9.16
N PRO A 8 -5.52 22.62 8.99
CA PRO A 8 -5.18 21.82 7.82
C PRO A 8 -6.06 20.58 7.79
N HIS A 9 -6.70 20.34 6.65
CA HIS A 9 -7.61 19.23 6.43
C HIS A 9 -6.93 17.90 6.81
N ARG A 10 -7.55 17.13 7.72
CA ARG A 10 -7.17 15.74 8.00
C ARG A 10 -7.24 14.97 6.69
N ARG A 11 -6.09 14.78 6.04
CA ARG A 11 -6.02 14.20 4.70
C ARG A 11 -6.27 12.71 4.77
N LEU A 12 -7.38 12.25 4.21
CA LEU A 12 -7.76 10.83 4.14
C LEU A 12 -6.63 10.00 3.50
N ARG A 13 -6.33 8.84 4.08
CA ARG A 13 -5.39 7.85 3.54
C ARG A 13 -6.16 6.60 3.17
N PHE A 14 -5.85 6.03 2.02
CA PHE A 14 -6.34 4.72 1.60
C PHE A 14 -5.29 3.70 1.97
N LEU A 15 -5.64 2.75 2.84
CA LEU A 15 -4.74 1.73 3.32
C LEU A 15 -5.20 0.38 2.77
N GLU A 16 -4.42 -0.20 1.87
CA GLU A 16 -4.62 -1.56 1.39
C GLU A 16 -3.69 -2.50 2.16
N ALA A 17 -4.23 -3.45 2.93
CA ALA A 17 -3.44 -4.35 3.75
C ALA A 17 -3.30 -5.73 3.11
N LYS A 18 -2.06 -6.21 2.95
CA LYS A 18 -1.74 -7.54 2.41
C LYS A 18 -0.90 -8.32 3.40
N GLY A 19 -1.47 -9.41 3.91
CA GLY A 19 -0.75 -10.40 4.72
C GLY A 19 -0.07 -11.44 3.83
N ARG A 20 1.20 -11.76 4.09
CA ARG A 20 1.93 -12.87 3.45
C ARG A 20 2.70 -13.67 4.49
N ARG A 21 2.89 -14.97 4.26
CA ARG A 21 3.82 -15.75 5.09
C ARG A 21 5.21 -15.09 5.05
N ALA A 22 5.93 -15.10 6.15
CA ALA A 22 7.32 -14.64 6.16
C ALA A 22 8.14 -15.41 5.08
N GLY A 23 8.97 -14.67 4.36
CA GLY A 23 9.76 -15.21 3.24
C GLY A 23 8.93 -15.63 2.01
N ALA A 24 7.72 -15.11 1.83
CA ALA A 24 7.01 -15.26 0.55
C ALA A 24 7.70 -14.42 -0.54
N ASP A 25 7.76 -14.95 -1.76
CA ASP A 25 8.44 -14.25 -2.86
C ASP A 25 7.58 -13.11 -3.42
N THR A 26 6.26 -13.26 -3.39
CA THR A 26 5.33 -12.32 -4.02
C THR A 26 4.12 -11.98 -3.18
N VAL A 27 3.54 -10.83 -3.51
CA VAL A 27 2.20 -10.39 -3.08
C VAL A 27 1.32 -10.15 -4.29
N THR A 28 0.10 -10.68 -4.24
CA THR A 28 -0.92 -10.47 -5.28
C THR A 28 -1.71 -9.20 -4.97
N VAL A 29 -1.85 -8.33 -5.96
CA VAL A 29 -2.61 -7.09 -5.90
C VAL A 29 -3.65 -7.10 -7.01
N THR A 30 -4.89 -6.74 -6.71
CA THR A 30 -5.98 -6.73 -7.69
C THR A 30 -5.89 -5.52 -8.61
N ARG A 31 -6.55 -5.59 -9.78
CA ARG A 31 -6.62 -4.46 -10.72
C ARG A 31 -7.19 -3.21 -10.06
N ASN A 32 -8.24 -3.35 -9.26
CA ASN A 32 -8.89 -2.21 -8.60
C ASN A 32 -7.97 -1.55 -7.56
N GLU A 33 -7.20 -2.35 -6.81
CA GLU A 33 -6.18 -1.84 -5.88
C GLU A 33 -5.09 -1.08 -6.61
N ILE A 34 -4.58 -1.63 -7.72
CA ILE A 34 -3.55 -0.98 -8.56
C ILE A 34 -4.06 0.35 -9.11
N LEU A 35 -5.25 0.35 -9.71
CA LEU A 35 -5.88 1.56 -10.26
C LEU A 35 -6.16 2.61 -9.18
N THR A 36 -6.59 2.19 -7.99
CA THR A 36 -6.81 3.12 -6.86
C THR A 36 -5.48 3.75 -6.42
N GLY A 37 -4.41 2.95 -6.35
CA GLY A 37 -3.07 3.46 -6.04
C GLY A 37 -2.52 4.44 -7.08
N ILE A 38 -2.80 4.21 -8.37
CA ILE A 38 -2.39 5.10 -9.46
C ILE A 38 -3.22 6.39 -9.48
N ASN A 39 -4.54 6.30 -9.25
CA ASN A 39 -5.45 7.45 -9.26
C ASN A 39 -5.30 8.37 -8.04
N SER A 40 -4.76 7.88 -6.93
CA SER A 40 -4.60 8.65 -5.69
C SER A 40 -3.25 8.38 -5.01
N PRO A 41 -2.12 8.62 -5.70
CA PRO A 41 -0.80 8.11 -5.33
C PRO A 41 -0.28 8.66 -4.00
N GLU A 42 -0.63 9.90 -3.66
CA GLU A 42 -0.23 10.51 -2.39
C GLU A 42 -1.09 10.08 -1.19
N GLN A 43 -2.30 9.55 -1.43
CA GLN A 43 -3.22 9.10 -0.40
C GLN A 43 -3.13 7.59 -0.15
N TYR A 44 -2.71 6.83 -1.16
CA TYR A 44 -2.66 5.38 -1.13
C TYR A 44 -1.38 4.85 -0.47
N ILE A 45 -1.56 3.87 0.41
CA ILE A 45 -0.48 3.15 1.10
C ILE A 45 -0.80 1.66 1.00
N LEU A 46 0.15 0.88 0.49
CA LEU A 46 0.13 -0.58 0.59
C LEU A 46 0.82 -0.98 1.89
N ALA A 47 0.07 -1.58 2.81
CA ALA A 47 0.57 -2.13 4.06
C ALA A 47 0.86 -3.62 3.91
N ILE A 48 2.12 -4.00 4.00
CA ILE A 48 2.57 -5.38 3.91
C ILE A 48 2.78 -5.91 5.33
N VAL A 49 2.16 -7.04 5.64
CA VAL A 49 2.29 -7.72 6.93
C VAL A 49 2.84 -9.10 6.70
N GLU A 50 4.06 -9.35 7.15
CA GLU A 50 4.59 -10.70 7.20
C GLU A 50 3.99 -11.45 8.41
N VAL A 51 3.59 -12.70 8.19
CA VAL A 51 3.03 -13.58 9.22
C VAL A 51 3.95 -14.79 9.40
N GLU A 52 4.36 -15.04 10.63
CA GLU A 52 5.27 -16.13 11.00
C GLU A 52 4.74 -16.83 12.24
N ASN A 53 4.64 -18.17 12.21
CA ASN A 53 4.16 -18.98 13.34
C ASN A 53 2.80 -18.51 13.91
N GLY A 54 1.88 -18.08 13.03
CA GLY A 54 0.56 -17.57 13.42
C GLY A 54 0.57 -16.16 14.04
N GLN A 55 1.72 -15.48 14.07
CA GLN A 55 1.88 -14.13 14.58
C GLN A 55 2.17 -13.14 13.45
N ALA A 56 1.48 -12.01 13.45
CA ALA A 56 1.74 -10.92 12.53
C ALA A 56 2.95 -10.10 13.02
N ARG A 57 3.92 -9.86 12.12
CA ARG A 57 4.98 -8.88 12.34
C ARG A 57 4.42 -7.46 12.18
N ALA A 58 5.20 -6.46 12.58
CA ALA A 58 4.83 -5.07 12.38
C ALA A 58 4.62 -4.76 10.89
N PRO A 59 3.55 -4.02 10.51
CA PRO A 59 3.29 -3.68 9.11
C PRO A 59 4.39 -2.79 8.53
N ARG A 60 4.64 -2.96 7.23
CA ARG A 60 5.58 -2.15 6.45
C ARG A 60 4.80 -1.40 5.38
N TYR A 61 4.94 -0.08 5.34
CA TYR A 61 4.16 0.81 4.46
C TYR A 61 4.95 1.15 3.21
N VAL A 62 4.38 0.83 2.05
CA VAL A 62 4.89 1.22 0.74
C VAL A 62 4.00 2.33 0.18
N ARG A 63 4.60 3.51 -0.06
CA ARG A 63 3.93 4.64 -0.72
C ARG A 63 4.15 4.55 -2.21
N GLN A 64 3.14 4.97 -2.98
CA GLN A 64 3.18 4.94 -4.45
C GLN A 64 3.70 3.59 -5.01
N PRO A 65 3.13 2.45 -4.59
CA PRO A 65 3.68 1.12 -4.88
C PRO A 65 3.62 0.76 -6.37
N PHE A 66 2.72 1.39 -7.14
CA PHE A 66 2.43 1.05 -8.53
C PHE A 66 2.77 2.22 -9.46
N SER A 67 3.31 1.91 -10.63
CA SER A 67 3.69 2.89 -11.66
C SER A 67 3.02 2.64 -13.01
N ARG A 68 2.31 1.50 -13.16
CA ARG A 68 1.69 1.08 -14.42
C ARG A 68 0.37 0.38 -14.14
N GLU A 69 -0.62 0.69 -14.97
CA GLU A 69 -1.89 -0.02 -14.95
C GLU A 69 -1.73 -1.44 -15.50
N PRO A 70 -2.53 -2.41 -15.02
CA PRO A 70 -2.58 -3.74 -15.62
C PRO A 70 -3.26 -3.71 -16.99
N ASP A 71 -2.91 -4.65 -17.86
CA ASP A 71 -3.58 -4.85 -19.14
C ASP A 71 -5.09 -5.10 -18.96
N PHE A 72 -5.89 -4.77 -19.98
CA PHE A 72 -7.35 -4.73 -19.92
C PHE A 72 -8.01 -6.04 -19.41
N GLY A 73 -7.40 -7.20 -19.64
CA GLY A 73 -7.91 -8.51 -19.18
C GLY A 73 -7.34 -9.02 -17.85
N VAL A 74 -6.38 -8.31 -17.24
CA VAL A 74 -5.69 -8.78 -16.03
C VAL A 74 -6.49 -8.39 -14.78
N THR A 75 -6.95 -9.38 -14.01
CA THR A 75 -7.71 -9.14 -12.77
C THR A 75 -6.82 -8.89 -11.56
N SER A 76 -5.58 -9.39 -11.60
CA SER A 76 -4.57 -9.20 -10.55
C SER A 76 -3.16 -9.36 -11.09
N SER A 77 -2.19 -8.78 -10.39
CA SER A 77 -0.76 -8.91 -10.70
C SER A 77 0.01 -9.34 -9.46
N ASN A 78 1.03 -10.16 -9.65
CA ASN A 78 1.97 -10.51 -8.59
C ASN A 78 3.16 -9.55 -8.64
N TYR A 79 3.50 -8.97 -7.49
CA TYR A 79 4.66 -8.11 -7.30
C TYR A 79 5.70 -8.83 -6.46
N ASP A 80 6.98 -8.60 -6.77
CA ASP A 80 8.09 -9.05 -5.94
C ASP A 80 8.02 -8.41 -4.56
N LEU A 81 8.01 -9.26 -3.53
CA LEU A 81 7.83 -8.82 -2.15
C LEU A 81 9.09 -8.13 -1.62
N ALA A 82 10.28 -8.59 -2.01
CA ALA A 82 11.53 -8.01 -1.56
C ALA A 82 11.70 -6.59 -2.09
N ASP A 83 11.37 -6.33 -3.36
CA ASP A 83 11.40 -5.01 -3.97
C ASP A 83 10.41 -4.02 -3.33
N LEU A 84 9.23 -4.52 -2.94
CA LEU A 84 8.27 -3.71 -2.21
C LEU A 84 8.77 -3.39 -0.79
N LEU A 85 9.28 -4.39 -0.08
CA LEU A 85 9.81 -4.22 1.28
C LEU A 85 11.04 -3.30 1.32
N ALA A 86 11.91 -3.36 0.31
CA ALA A 86 13.08 -2.49 0.20
C ALA A 86 12.70 -0.99 0.12
N ARG A 87 11.52 -0.67 -0.42
CA ARG A 87 10.99 0.69 -0.54
C ARG A 87 10.06 1.09 0.63
N SER A 88 9.89 0.21 1.60
CA SER A 88 8.92 0.39 2.68
C SER A 88 9.50 1.13 3.89
N ALA A 89 8.64 1.82 4.62
CA ALA A 89 8.93 2.43 5.92
C ALA A 89 8.05 1.86 7.03
N ALA A 90 8.41 2.12 8.29
CA ALA A 90 7.51 1.88 9.41
C ALA A 90 6.27 2.79 9.33
N PRO A 91 5.14 2.42 9.96
CA PRO A 91 3.96 3.28 10.04
C PRO A 91 4.29 4.66 10.63
N ILE A 92 3.61 5.69 10.12
CA ILE A 92 3.72 7.10 10.57
C ILE A 92 2.65 7.47 11.58
#